data_AF-A0A1S2KWB1-F1
#
_entry.id   AF-A0A1S2KWB1-F1
#
_cell.length_a   1.000
_cell.length_b   1.000
_cell.length_c   1.000
_cell.angle_alpha   90.00
_cell.angle_beta   90.00
_cell.angle_gamma   90.00
#
_symmetry.space_group_name_H-M   'P 1'
#
loop_
_entity.id
_entity.type
_entity.pdbx_description
1 polymer ?
#
loop_
_entity_poly.entity_id
_entity_poly.type
_entity_poly.pdbx_seq_one_letter_code
_entity_poly.pdbx_strand_id
1 'polypeptide(L)' 'MLKGKALERKSFMRAGSKQSGAMDGHHQLIGVDFHDFIQKEQNLTNYELAEEYGISLGNVKDLKKKLSKN' A
#
# COMPACT_ATOMS: atom_id res chain seq x y z
N MET A 1 -0.39 37.71 51.57
CA MET A 1 0.57 36.59 51.41
C MET A 1 0.87 36.44 49.93
N LEU A 2 2.16 36.49 49.55
CA LEU A 2 2.67 36.42 48.19
C LEU A 2 2.77 34.98 47.65
N LYS A 3 2.85 34.90 46.31
CA LYS A 3 3.26 33.78 45.42
C LYS A 3 2.09 32.85 45.02
N GLY A 4 1.63 32.78 43.77
CA GLY A 4 2.40 32.79 42.52
C GLY A 4 2.62 31.35 42.07
N LYS A 5 1.78 30.84 41.16
CA LYS A 5 2.11 29.68 40.32
C LYS A 5 1.25 29.69 39.06
N ALA A 6 1.79 30.39 38.06
CA ALA A 6 1.45 30.17 36.67
C ALA A 6 2.06 28.84 36.21
N LEU A 7 1.47 28.31 35.13
CA LEU A 7 2.10 27.44 34.13
C LEU A 7 2.24 25.95 34.45
N GLU A 8 1.26 25.17 34.00
CA GLU A 8 1.55 23.92 33.30
C GLU A 8 0.64 23.86 32.07
N ARG A 9 1.01 24.57 31.00
CA ARG A 9 0.51 24.23 29.67
C ARG A 9 1.20 22.93 29.28
N LYS A 10 0.55 21.80 29.59
CA LYS A 10 0.86 20.54 28.91
C LYS A 10 0.51 20.74 27.44
N SER A 11 1.50 21.11 26.63
CA SER A 11 1.48 20.90 25.19
C SER A 11 1.23 19.41 24.97
N PHE A 12 -0.02 19.04 24.76
CA PHE A 12 -0.39 17.73 24.28
C PHE A 12 -0.09 17.68 22.78
N MET A 13 1.20 17.69 22.46
CA MET A 13 1.69 17.39 21.12
C MET A 13 1.62 15.87 20.98
N ARG A 14 0.45 15.35 20.60
CA ARG A 14 0.29 13.93 20.28
C ARG A 14 0.39 13.76 18.76
N ALA A 15 1.58 13.32 18.35
CA ALA A 15 1.91 12.57 17.13
C ALA A 15 1.31 13.06 15.81
N GLY A 16 2.18 13.68 15.00
CA GLY A 16 2.06 13.60 13.55
C GLY A 16 2.19 12.15 13.05
N SER A 17 1.80 12.00 11.78
CA SER A 17 1.97 10.83 10.90
C SER A 17 1.27 9.54 11.32
N LYS A 18 -0.01 9.43 10.96
CA LYS A 18 -0.46 8.28 10.17
C LYS A 18 -1.18 8.83 8.95
N GLN A 19 -0.41 8.97 7.87
CA GLN A 19 -0.94 8.91 6.52
C GLN A 19 -1.75 7.63 6.45
N SER A 20 -3.06 7.76 6.64
CA SER A 20 -4.02 6.72 6.31
C SER A 20 -3.98 6.60 4.80
N GLY A 21 -2.95 5.91 4.30
CA GLY A 21 -3.00 5.27 3.00
C GLY A 21 -4.11 4.25 3.12
N ALA A 22 -5.33 4.68 2.79
CA ALA A 22 -6.43 3.80 2.43
C ALA A 22 -6.05 3.12 1.11
N MET A 23 -5.00 2.30 1.13
CA MET A 23 -4.78 1.25 0.16
C MET A 23 -5.59 0.08 0.69
N ASP A 24 -6.90 0.18 0.42
CA ASP A 24 -7.72 -0.92 -0.06
C ASP A 24 -7.19 -2.31 0.34
N GLY A 25 -7.71 -2.88 1.44
CA GLY A 25 -7.32 -4.20 1.94
C GLY A 25 -7.56 -5.37 0.96
N HIS A 26 -8.09 -5.08 -0.24
CA HIS A 26 -8.21 -6.03 -1.33
C HIS A 26 -6.93 -6.12 -2.20
N HIS A 27 -6.06 -5.10 -2.17
CA HIS A 27 -4.78 -5.11 -2.89
C HIS A 27 -3.71 -5.98 -2.23
N GLN A 28 -3.85 -6.27 -0.93
CA GLN A 28 -2.86 -7.05 -0.16
C GLN A 28 -3.04 -8.57 -0.28
N LEU A 29 -4.14 -9.04 -0.89
CA LEU A 29 -4.44 -10.47 -1.02
C LEU A 29 -3.57 -11.16 -2.08
N ILE A 30 -2.97 -10.39 -2.98
CA ILE A 30 -2.05 -10.87 -3.98
C ILE A 30 -0.71 -10.26 -3.57
N GLY A 31 0.15 -11.03 -2.92
CA GLY A 31 1.47 -10.59 -2.41
C GLY A 31 2.48 -10.22 -3.51
N VAL A 32 1.98 -9.68 -4.62
CA VAL A 32 2.72 -9.24 -5.78
C VAL A 32 2.91 -7.74 -5.66
N ASP A 33 4.15 -7.31 -5.83
CA ASP A 33 4.44 -5.90 -5.96
C ASP A 33 3.86 -5.41 -7.31
N PHE A 34 2.81 -4.61 -7.24
CA PHE A 34 2.09 -4.14 -8.43
C PHE A 34 2.97 -3.25 -9.32
N HIS A 35 3.92 -2.53 -8.73
CA HIS A 35 4.83 -1.69 -9.50
C HIS A 35 5.78 -2.54 -10.34
N ASP A 36 6.38 -3.56 -9.74
CA ASP A 36 7.19 -4.57 -10.44
C ASP A 36 6.37 -5.33 -11.49
N PHE A 37 5.15 -5.74 -11.15
CA PHE A 37 4.25 -6.43 -12.07
C PHE A 37 3.97 -5.61 -13.34
N ILE A 38 3.72 -4.30 -13.21
CA ILE A 38 3.46 -3.43 -14.37
C ILE A 38 4.68 -3.34 -15.28
N GLN A 39 5.89 -3.20 -14.71
CA GLN A 39 7.11 -3.14 -15.51
C GLN A 39 7.38 -4.45 -16.27
N LYS A 40 7.16 -5.58 -15.59
CA LYS A 40 7.36 -6.91 -16.17
C LYS A 40 6.25 -7.30 -17.15
N GLU A 41 5.01 -6.88 -16.93
CA GLU A 41 3.87 -7.22 -17.80
C GLU A 41 4.05 -6.73 -19.24
N GLN A 42 4.77 -5.63 -19.45
CA GLN A 42 5.05 -5.12 -20.79
C GLN A 42 6.04 -5.98 -21.59
N ASN A 43 6.84 -6.79 -20.89
CA ASN A 43 7.95 -7.55 -21.48
C ASN A 43 7.77 -9.07 -21.37
N LEU A 44 7.05 -9.54 -20.35
CA LEU A 44 6.85 -10.95 -20.04
C LEU A 44 5.46 -11.43 -20.46
N THR A 45 5.40 -12.69 -20.86
CA THR A 45 4.12 -13.35 -21.13
C THR A 45 3.37 -13.66 -19.84
N ASN A 46 2.06 -13.90 -19.95
CA ASN A 46 1.25 -14.28 -18.78
C ASN A 46 1.77 -15.53 -18.06
N TYR A 47 2.44 -16.43 -18.78
CA TYR A 47 3.03 -17.65 -18.22
C TYR A 47 4.27 -17.34 -17.38
N GLU A 48 5.20 -16.55 -17.92
CA GLU A 48 6.39 -16.12 -17.20
C GLU A 48 6.04 -15.31 -15.94
N LEU A 49 5.03 -14.43 -16.03
CA LEU A 49 4.53 -13.71 -14.85
C LEU A 49 3.95 -14.67 -13.80
N ALA A 50 3.21 -15.69 -14.21
CA ALA A 50 2.66 -16.69 -13.30
C ALA A 50 3.77 -17.46 -12.57
N GLU A 51 4.85 -17.82 -13.28
CA GLU A 51 6.01 -18.49 -12.69
C GLU A 51 6.81 -17.59 -11.75
N GLU A 52 7.08 -16.35 -12.14
CA GLU A 52 7.86 -15.39 -11.32
C GLU A 52 7.18 -15.08 -9.99
N TYR A 53 5.86 -14.86 -10.02
CA TYR A 53 5.10 -14.49 -8.83
C TYR A 53 4.49 -15.69 -8.11
N GLY A 54 4.66 -16.91 -8.62
CA GLY A 54 4.06 -18.11 -8.04
C GLY A 54 2.53 -18.06 -8.00
N ILE A 55 1.91 -17.39 -8.97
CA ILE A 55 0.46 -17.21 -9.06
C ILE A 55 -0.13 -17.95 -10.26
N SER A 56 -1.41 -18.26 -10.22
CA SER A 56 -2.09 -18.85 -11.36
C SER A 56 -2.26 -17.85 -12.52
N LEU A 57 -2.29 -18.36 -13.75
CA LEU A 57 -2.61 -17.56 -14.95
C LEU A 57 -3.91 -16.77 -14.84
N GLY A 58 -4.91 -17.31 -14.12
CA GLY A 58 -6.16 -16.61 -13.82
C GLY A 58 -5.94 -15.34 -13.00
N ASN A 59 -5.06 -15.40 -12.00
CA ASN A 59 -4.71 -14.27 -11.15
C ASN A 59 -3.91 -13.22 -11.94
N VAL A 60 -3.01 -13.64 -12.83
CA VAL A 60 -2.31 -12.74 -13.77
C VAL A 60 -3.31 -11.95 -14.61
N LYS A 61 -4.34 -12.63 -15.16
CA LYS A 61 -5.40 -11.96 -15.93
C LYS A 61 -6.23 -11.00 -15.08
N ASP A 62 -6.51 -11.35 -13.83
CA ASP A 62 -7.25 -10.49 -12.91
C ASP A 62 -6.46 -9.23 -12.54
N LEU A 63 -5.15 -9.36 -12.32
CA LEU A 63 -4.21 -8.24 -12.13
C LEU A 63 -4.21 -7.30 -13.34
N LYS A 64 -4.09 -7.85 -14.55
CA LYS A 64 -4.15 -7.05 -15.80
C LYS A 64 -5.48 -6.33 -15.97
N LYS A 65 -6.60 -6.99 -15.67
CA LYS A 65 -7.93 -6.37 -15.70
C LYS A 65 -8.06 -5.22 -14.71
N LYS A 66 -7.51 -5.35 -13.50
CA LYS A 66 -7.49 -4.28 -12.50
C LYS A 66 -6.65 -3.10 -12.96
N LEU A 67 -5.53 -3.36 -13.64
CA LEU A 67 -4.65 -2.32 -14.20
C LEU A 67 -5.36 -1.49 -15.27
N SER A 68 -6.10 -2.13 -16.19
CA SER A 68 -6.80 -1.41 -17.27
C SER A 68 -8.07 -0.68 -16.83
N LYS A 69 -8.49 -0.82 -15.56
CA LYS A 69 -9.78 -0.31 -15.07
C LYS A 69 -9.64 0.96 -14.21
N ASN A 70 -8.42 1.40 -13.91
CA ASN A 70 -8.08 2.72 -13.36
C ASN A 70 -7.49 3.60 -14.45
#